data_AF-A0A9N8EL20-F1
#
_entry.id   AF-A0A9N8EL20-F1
#
_cell.length_a   1.000
_cell.length_b   1.000
_cell.length_c   1.000
_cell.angle_alpha   90.00
_cell.angle_beta   90.00
_cell.angle_gamma   90.00
#
_symmetry.space_group_name_H-M   'P 1'
#
loop_
_entity.id
_entity.type
_entity.pdbx_description
1 polymer ?
#
loop_
_entity_poly.entity_id
_entity_poly.type
_entity_poly.pdbx_seq_one_letter_code
_entity_poly.pdbx_strand_id
1 'polypeptide(L)'
;MVWGRIVDAISTPKLPEGEPTKLPQYFPVEPKGCERHAQTLFACLTNEATEKARDMEKAGLLKSYFPDVQMKPTDENAAKLVASGAAADNPDLPKPGENPLDQCRLQIAYYQRCCERELKKKKNWLLTEPYRVQEEYRYSKTKNEVGKDD
;
A
#
# COMPACT_ATOMS: atom_id res chain seq x y z
N MET A 1 -10.55 -10.59 -30.35
CA MET A 1 -9.67 -10.05 -29.28
C MET A 1 -10.34 -9.05 -28.32
N VAL A 2 -11.60 -8.62 -28.53
CA VAL A 2 -12.25 -7.63 -27.64
C VAL A 2 -13.01 -8.27 -26.47
N TRP A 3 -13.50 -9.52 -26.62
CA TRP A 3 -14.23 -10.23 -25.57
C TRP A 3 -13.41 -10.49 -24.29
N GLY A 4 -12.10 -10.76 -24.41
CA GLY A 4 -11.24 -10.99 -23.24
C GLY A 4 -11.07 -9.74 -22.34
N ARG A 5 -11.18 -8.52 -22.89
CA ARG A 5 -11.07 -7.28 -22.10
C ARG A 5 -12.31 -7.01 -21.25
N ILE A 6 -13.47 -7.50 -21.66
CA ILE A 6 -14.75 -7.30 -20.96
C ILE A 6 -14.88 -8.30 -19.81
N VAL A 7 -14.52 -9.57 -20.03
CA VAL A 7 -14.52 -10.60 -18.97
C VAL A 7 -13.58 -10.24 -17.84
N ASP A 8 -12.43 -9.66 -18.19
CA ASP A 8 -11.46 -9.18 -17.21
C ASP A 8 -12.04 -8.00 -16.41
N ALA A 9 -12.75 -7.05 -17.02
CA ALA A 9 -13.35 -5.92 -16.29
C ALA A 9 -14.37 -6.30 -15.20
N ILE A 10 -14.95 -7.50 -15.26
CA ILE A 10 -16.01 -7.97 -14.33
C ILE A 10 -15.44 -8.90 -13.24
N SER A 11 -14.25 -9.46 -13.43
CA SER A 11 -13.63 -10.32 -12.42
C SER A 11 -13.10 -9.51 -11.22
N THR A 12 -13.37 -9.99 -10.00
CA THR A 12 -12.74 -9.47 -8.79
C THR A 12 -11.23 -9.71 -8.87
N PRO A 13 -10.39 -8.67 -8.82
CA PRO A 13 -8.94 -8.85 -8.84
C PRO A 13 -8.49 -9.57 -7.57
N LYS A 14 -7.59 -10.52 -7.73
CA LYS A 14 -6.99 -11.27 -6.62
C LYS A 14 -5.48 -11.15 -6.69
N LEU A 15 -4.85 -10.92 -5.54
CA LEU A 15 -3.39 -11.06 -5.40
C LEU A 15 -3.01 -12.56 -5.46
N PRO A 16 -1.82 -12.90 -5.96
CA PRO A 16 -1.34 -14.28 -6.03
C PRO A 16 -1.45 -14.99 -4.68
N GLU A 17 -2.04 -16.19 -4.70
CA GLU A 17 -2.22 -17.00 -3.49
C GLU A 17 -0.86 -17.51 -2.99
N GLY A 18 -0.63 -17.47 -1.68
CA GLY A 18 0.61 -17.92 -1.03
C GLY A 18 1.69 -16.85 -0.86
N GLU A 19 1.57 -15.67 -1.48
CA GLU A 19 2.49 -14.55 -1.23
C GLU A 19 2.01 -13.64 -0.09
N PRO A 20 2.95 -13.18 0.78
CA PRO A 20 2.61 -12.20 1.80
C PRO A 20 2.12 -10.92 1.15
N THR A 21 0.98 -10.40 1.62
CA THR A 21 0.37 -9.19 1.06
C THR A 21 1.35 -8.02 1.15
N LYS A 22 1.69 -7.42 0.01
CA LYS A 22 2.61 -6.28 -0.08
C LYS A 22 1.96 -5.16 -0.89
N LEU A 23 2.31 -3.93 -0.56
CA LEU A 23 1.94 -2.78 -1.38
C LEU A 23 2.71 -2.82 -2.72
N PRO A 24 2.09 -2.39 -3.83
CA PRO A 24 2.79 -2.31 -5.11
C PRO A 24 3.97 -1.33 -5.06
N GLN A 25 5.01 -1.57 -5.85
CA GLN A 25 6.24 -0.75 -5.83
C GLN A 25 6.02 0.73 -6.15
N TYR A 26 5.02 1.04 -6.97
CA TYR A 26 4.66 2.41 -7.33
C TYR A 26 3.71 3.07 -6.34
N PHE A 27 3.26 2.40 -5.28
CA PHE A 27 2.53 3.07 -4.21
C PHE A 27 3.46 4.13 -3.59
N PRO A 28 3.00 5.37 -3.29
CA PRO A 28 1.61 5.87 -3.21
C PRO A 28 1.11 6.62 -4.47
N VAL A 29 1.57 6.28 -5.67
CA VAL A 29 1.17 7.02 -6.89
C VAL A 29 -0.34 6.94 -7.15
N GLU A 30 -0.96 8.07 -7.44
CA GLU A 30 -2.38 8.17 -7.81
C GLU A 30 -2.52 8.59 -9.29
N PRO A 31 -2.59 7.64 -10.23
CA PRO A 31 -2.79 7.97 -11.64
C PRO A 31 -4.22 8.45 -11.88
N LYS A 32 -4.38 9.39 -12.83
CA LYS A 32 -5.68 9.94 -13.21
C LYS A 32 -6.61 8.83 -13.69
N GLY A 33 -7.76 8.68 -13.04
CA GLY A 33 -8.74 7.61 -13.26
C GLY A 33 -8.70 6.48 -12.22
N CYS A 34 -7.76 6.49 -11.26
CA CYS A 34 -7.68 5.53 -10.16
C CYS A 34 -7.93 6.13 -8.78
N GLU A 35 -8.39 7.38 -8.71
CA GLU A 35 -8.53 8.18 -7.47
C GLU A 35 -9.38 7.44 -6.43
N ARG A 36 -10.51 6.87 -6.84
CA ARG A 36 -11.39 6.10 -5.93
C ARG A 36 -10.70 4.86 -5.35
N HIS A 37 -9.93 4.14 -6.16
CA HIS A 37 -9.22 2.94 -5.69
C HIS A 37 -8.04 3.30 -4.78
N ALA A 38 -7.34 4.41 -5.07
CA ALA A 38 -6.31 4.93 -4.20
C ALA A 38 -6.91 5.36 -2.86
N GLN A 39 -7.96 6.20 -2.86
CA GLN A 39 -8.61 6.68 -1.62
C GLN A 39 -9.17 5.54 -0.76
N THR A 40 -9.79 4.53 -1.37
CA THR A 40 -10.30 3.37 -0.63
C THR A 40 -9.17 2.51 -0.05
N LEU A 41 -8.06 2.35 -0.77
CA LEU A 41 -6.86 1.71 -0.24
C LEU A 41 -6.29 2.52 0.93
N PHE A 42 -6.11 3.83 0.77
CA PHE A 42 -5.60 4.70 1.84
C PHE A 42 -6.49 4.66 3.08
N ALA A 43 -7.81 4.74 2.93
CA ALA A 43 -8.74 4.65 4.04
C ALA A 43 -8.62 3.31 4.80
N CYS A 44 -8.46 2.20 4.08
CA CYS A 44 -8.22 0.90 4.71
C CYS A 44 -6.87 0.87 5.44
N LEU A 45 -5.82 1.42 4.82
CA LEU A 45 -4.48 1.45 5.42
C LEU A 45 -4.44 2.29 6.70
N THR A 46 -5.08 3.47 6.71
CA THR A 46 -5.06 4.38 7.86
C THR A 46 -5.92 3.90 9.03
N ASN A 47 -6.93 3.07 8.77
CA ASN A 47 -7.85 2.57 9.78
C ASN A 47 -7.53 1.11 10.08
N GLU A 48 -8.09 0.18 9.30
CA GLU A 48 -8.09 -1.26 9.57
C GLU A 48 -6.67 -1.85 9.69
N ALA A 49 -5.79 -1.56 8.73
CA ALA A 49 -4.43 -2.09 8.78
C ALA A 49 -3.61 -1.47 9.92
N THR A 50 -3.83 -0.18 10.21
CA THR A 50 -3.14 0.52 11.30
C THR A 50 -3.61 0.04 12.67
N GLU A 51 -4.91 -0.19 12.85
CA GLU A 51 -5.47 -0.77 14.07
C GLU A 51 -4.90 -2.16 14.33
N LYS A 52 -4.92 -3.03 13.31
CA LYS A 52 -4.31 -4.36 13.42
C LYS A 52 -2.81 -4.30 13.71
N ALA A 53 -2.08 -3.40 13.06
CA ALA A 53 -0.65 -3.21 13.34
C ALA A 53 -0.40 -2.77 14.79
N ARG A 54 -1.24 -1.88 15.34
CA ARG A 54 -1.16 -1.46 16.74
C ARG A 54 -1.45 -2.60 17.70
N ASP A 55 -2.43 -3.46 17.41
CA ASP A 55 -2.74 -4.59 18.26
C ASP A 55 -1.65 -5.67 18.22
N MET A 56 -1.04 -5.88 17.05
CA MET A 56 0.16 -6.71 16.90
C MET A 56 1.36 -6.13 17.67
N GLU A 57 1.55 -4.82 17.67
CA GLU A 57 2.62 -4.13 18.42
C GLU A 57 2.41 -4.29 19.93
N LYS A 58 1.19 -4.06 20.44
CA LYS A 58 0.83 -4.28 21.85
C LYS A 58 1.15 -5.70 22.30
N ALA A 59 0.83 -6.68 21.47
CA ALA A 59 1.10 -8.10 21.72
C ALA A 59 2.57 -8.50 21.47
N GLY A 60 3.42 -7.61 20.95
CA GLY A 60 4.83 -7.88 20.65
C GLY A 60 5.04 -8.84 19.46
N LEU A 61 4.05 -8.97 18.58
CA LEU A 61 4.05 -9.90 17.44
C LEU A 61 4.58 -9.27 16.14
N LEU A 62 4.85 -7.97 16.15
CA LEU A 62 5.34 -7.26 14.98
C LEU A 62 6.75 -7.75 14.63
N LYS A 63 6.99 -8.07 13.36
CA LYS A 63 8.34 -8.37 12.87
C LYS A 63 9.07 -7.07 12.54
N SER A 64 10.20 -6.85 13.18
CA SER A 64 11.14 -5.79 12.80
C SER A 64 11.82 -6.14 11.47
N TYR A 65 12.08 -5.13 10.64
CA TYR A 65 12.93 -5.24 9.46
C TYR A 65 14.42 -5.28 9.81
N PHE A 66 14.78 -4.89 11.04
CA PHE A 66 16.14 -4.95 11.56
C PHE A 66 16.29 -6.23 12.41
N PRO A 67 17.21 -7.13 12.05
CA PRO A 67 17.36 -8.44 12.71
C PRO A 67 17.74 -8.32 14.20
N ASP A 68 18.39 -7.22 14.58
CA ASP A 68 18.87 -6.99 15.94
C ASP A 68 17.79 -6.43 16.88
N VAL A 69 16.64 -6.02 16.33
CA VAL A 69 15.57 -5.40 17.11
C VAL A 69 14.52 -6.45 17.44
N GLN A 70 14.59 -6.97 18.67
CA GLN A 70 13.53 -7.79 19.25
C GLN A 70 12.41 -6.88 19.78
N MET A 71 11.23 -6.97 19.16
CA MET A 71 10.04 -6.26 19.62
C MET A 71 9.60 -6.82 20.97
N LYS A 72 9.42 -5.95 21.95
CA LYS A 72 8.83 -6.30 23.24
C LYS A 72 7.35 -5.90 23.22
N PRO A 73 6.46 -6.70 23.83
CA PRO A 73 5.06 -6.31 23.96
C PRO A 73 4.97 -5.02 24.77
N THR A 74 4.18 -4.07 24.28
CA THR A 74 3.85 -2.86 25.03
C THR A 74 2.81 -3.13 26.11
N ASP A 75 2.00 -4.18 25.93
CA ASP A 75 0.98 -4.63 26.89
C ASP A 75 1.18 -6.12 27.22
N GLU A 76 1.63 -6.39 28.45
CA GLU A 76 1.85 -7.75 28.94
C GLU A 76 0.57 -8.58 29.03
N ASN A 77 -0.60 -7.97 29.22
CA ASN A 77 -1.87 -8.67 29.29
C ASN A 77 -2.32 -9.09 27.89
N ALA A 78 -2.16 -8.22 26.89
CA ALA A 78 -2.40 -8.55 25.49
C ALA A 78 -1.48 -9.69 25.02
N ALA A 79 -0.19 -9.65 25.39
CA ALA A 79 0.75 -10.72 25.10
C ALA A 79 0.35 -12.05 25.73
N LYS A 80 -0.10 -12.06 27.00
CA LYS A 80 -0.60 -13.25 27.70
C LYS A 80 -1.86 -13.82 27.06
N LEU A 81 -2.77 -12.97 26.57
CA LEU A 81 -4.00 -13.39 25.88
C LEU A 81 -3.72 -14.06 24.54
N VAL A 82 -2.72 -13.58 23.80
CA VAL A 82 -2.30 -14.26 22.56
C VAL A 82 -1.56 -15.57 22.89
N ALA A 83 -0.67 -15.55 23.90
CA ALA A 83 0.12 -16.71 24.30
C ALA A 83 -0.71 -17.86 24.91
N SER A 84 -1.88 -17.57 25.49
CA SER A 84 -2.79 -18.57 26.06
C SER A 84 -3.48 -19.45 25.01
N GLY A 85 -3.28 -19.16 23.72
CA GLY A 85 -3.93 -19.87 22.62
C GLY A 85 -5.31 -19.34 22.27
N ALA A 86 -5.84 -18.34 23.00
CA ALA A 86 -7.13 -17.73 22.70
C ALA A 86 -7.16 -17.06 21.31
N ALA A 87 -5.99 -16.71 20.75
CA ALA A 87 -5.87 -16.22 19.38
C ALA A 87 -6.21 -17.29 18.32
N ALA A 88 -6.13 -18.59 18.61
CA ALA A 88 -6.51 -19.63 17.67
C ALA A 88 -8.03 -19.65 17.44
N ASP A 89 -8.80 -19.44 18.50
CA ASP A 89 -10.26 -19.53 18.52
C ASP A 89 -10.96 -18.17 18.28
N ASN A 90 -10.26 -17.05 18.50
CA ASN A 90 -10.81 -15.72 18.32
C ASN A 90 -10.21 -15.02 17.08
N PRO A 91 -11.00 -14.74 16.03
CA PRO A 91 -10.53 -14.06 14.82
C PRO A 91 -10.15 -12.59 15.05
N ASP A 92 -10.59 -11.98 16.15
CA ASP A 92 -10.31 -10.58 16.47
C ASP A 92 -8.95 -10.38 17.16
N LEU A 93 -8.32 -11.47 17.63
CA LEU A 93 -7.00 -11.41 18.25
C LEU A 93 -5.88 -11.52 17.21
N PRO A 94 -4.80 -10.72 17.31
CA PRO A 94 -3.70 -10.79 16.38
C PRO A 94 -2.94 -12.13 16.53
N LYS A 95 -2.69 -12.81 15.41
CA LYS A 95 -1.94 -14.07 15.41
C LYS A 95 -0.46 -13.86 15.05
N PRO A 96 0.45 -14.69 15.61
CA PRO A 96 1.86 -14.67 15.22
C PRO A 96 2.02 -14.94 13.72
N GLY A 97 2.74 -14.07 13.02
CA GLY A 97 3.05 -14.23 11.59
C GLY A 97 2.00 -13.70 10.62
N GLU A 98 0.89 -13.13 11.10
CA GLU A 98 -0.04 -12.39 10.26
C GLU A 98 0.57 -11.11 9.70
N ASN A 99 0.01 -10.62 8.59
CA ASN A 99 0.39 -9.34 8.01
C ASN A 99 -0.78 -8.36 8.16
N PRO A 100 -0.57 -7.15 8.73
CA PRO A 100 -1.64 -6.16 8.88
C PRO A 100 -2.23 -5.73 7.53
N LEU A 101 -1.46 -5.82 6.43
CA LEU A 101 -1.93 -5.50 5.09
C LEU A 101 -2.95 -6.51 4.56
N ASP A 102 -3.10 -7.68 5.18
CA ASP A 102 -4.08 -8.68 4.76
C ASP A 102 -5.52 -8.16 4.87
N GLN A 103 -5.78 -7.22 5.78
CA GLN A 103 -7.09 -6.54 5.88
C GLN A 103 -7.44 -5.76 4.60
N CYS A 104 -6.42 -5.18 3.96
CA CYS A 104 -6.59 -4.37 2.76
C CYS A 104 -6.30 -5.14 1.46
N ARG A 105 -6.20 -6.47 1.51
CA ARG A 105 -5.74 -7.30 0.38
C ARG A 105 -6.56 -7.09 -0.89
N LEU A 106 -7.88 -6.94 -0.75
CA LEU A 106 -8.79 -6.71 -1.87
C LEU A 106 -8.59 -5.31 -2.49
N GLN A 107 -8.47 -4.29 -1.65
CA GLN A 107 -8.26 -2.89 -2.03
C GLN A 107 -6.91 -2.74 -2.73
N ILE A 108 -5.88 -3.42 -2.23
CA ILE A 108 -4.57 -3.51 -2.87
C ILE A 108 -4.70 -4.12 -4.27
N ALA A 109 -5.45 -5.20 -4.43
CA ALA A 109 -5.65 -5.83 -5.74
C ALA A 109 -6.35 -4.90 -6.74
N TYR A 110 -7.39 -4.17 -6.30
CA TYR A 110 -8.09 -3.19 -7.14
C TYR A 110 -7.20 -2.01 -7.52
N TYR A 111 -6.48 -1.44 -6.56
CA TYR A 111 -5.53 -0.37 -6.79
C TYR A 111 -4.43 -0.82 -7.74
N GLN A 112 -3.86 -2.01 -7.52
CA GLN A 112 -2.81 -2.57 -8.36
C GLN A 112 -3.28 -2.69 -9.80
N ARG A 113 -4.42 -3.34 -10.01
CA ARG A 113 -5.01 -3.51 -11.35
C ARG A 113 -5.27 -2.17 -12.05
N CYS A 114 -5.77 -1.18 -11.31
CA CYS A 114 -6.06 0.14 -11.89
C CYS A 114 -4.77 0.82 -12.33
N CYS A 115 -3.76 0.87 -11.46
CA CYS A 115 -2.47 1.47 -11.78
C CYS A 115 -1.74 0.78 -12.94
N GLU A 116 -1.75 -0.56 -13.00
CA GLU A 116 -1.15 -1.31 -14.11
C GLU A 116 -1.77 -0.97 -15.48
N ARG A 117 -3.05 -0.57 -15.50
CA ARG A 117 -3.78 -0.15 -16.72
C ARG A 117 -3.63 1.34 -17.01
N GLU A 118 -3.69 2.20 -15.99
CA GLU A 118 -3.70 3.65 -16.17
C GLU A 118 -2.30 4.27 -16.27
N LEU A 119 -1.27 3.73 -15.60
CA LEU A 119 0.10 4.27 -15.63
C LEU A 119 0.73 4.21 -17.02
N LYS A 120 0.34 3.22 -17.84
CA LYS A 120 0.84 3.07 -19.22
C LYS A 120 0.27 4.11 -20.20
N LYS A 121 -0.74 4.89 -19.78
CA LYS A 121 -1.41 5.85 -20.66
C LYS A 121 -0.68 7.19 -20.67
N LYS A 122 -0.67 7.85 -21.84
CA LYS A 122 -0.02 9.16 -22.06
C LYS A 122 -0.43 10.23 -21.02
N LYS A 123 -1.69 10.22 -20.56
CA LYS A 123 -2.18 11.16 -19.53
C LYS A 123 -1.50 11.04 -18.16
N ASN A 124 -0.87 9.89 -17.88
CA ASN A 124 -0.19 9.58 -16.62
C ASN A 124 1.33 9.45 -16.80
N TRP A 125 1.85 9.79 -17.97
CA TRP A 125 3.26 9.64 -18.34
C TRP A 125 4.22 10.37 -17.39
N LEU A 126 3.79 11.50 -16.83
CA LEU A 126 4.54 12.27 -15.83
C LEU A 126 4.86 11.44 -14.57
N LEU A 127 3.98 10.52 -14.19
CA LEU A 127 4.14 9.67 -12.99
C LEU A 127 5.12 8.52 -13.20
N THR A 128 5.54 8.27 -14.45
CA THR A 128 6.42 7.16 -14.84
C THR A 128 7.80 7.60 -15.30
N GLU A 129 8.04 8.90 -15.52
CA GLU A 129 9.35 9.42 -15.92
C GLU A 129 10.14 9.97 -14.72
N PRO A 130 11.25 9.32 -14.30
CA PRO A 130 12.14 9.89 -13.29
C PRO A 130 12.98 11.09 -13.77
N TYR A 131 13.14 11.29 -15.10
CA TYR A 131 14.13 12.22 -15.66
C TYR A 131 13.61 13.62 -16.06
N ARG A 132 12.33 13.79 -16.44
CA ARG A 132 11.81 15.10 -16.91
C ARG A 132 11.76 16.17 -15.82
N VAL A 133 11.55 15.77 -14.57
CA VAL A 133 11.48 16.70 -13.44
C VAL A 133 12.81 17.45 -13.26
N GLN A 134 13.95 16.79 -13.47
CA GLN A 134 15.25 17.46 -13.35
C GLN A 134 15.50 18.48 -14.47
N GLU A 135 15.02 18.22 -15.70
CA GLU A 135 15.12 19.19 -16.80
C GLU A 135 14.20 20.40 -16.58
N GLU A 136 12.96 20.20 -16.14
CA GLU A 136 12.04 21.31 -15.84
C GLU A 136 12.57 22.23 -14.71
N TYR A 137 13.23 21.68 -13.68
CA TYR A 137 13.92 22.49 -12.66
C TYR A 137 15.12 23.25 -13.24
N ARG A 138 15.85 22.67 -14.20
CA ARG A 138 16.98 23.33 -14.87
C ARG A 138 16.53 24.51 -15.75
N TYR A 139 15.38 24.39 -16.42
CA TYR A 139 14.84 25.43 -17.30
C TYR A 139 13.93 26.45 -16.61
N SER A 140 13.34 26.12 -15.45
CA SER A 140 12.57 27.09 -14.66
C SER A 140 13.46 28.09 -13.92
N LYS A 141 14.65 27.67 -13.47
CA LYS A 141 15.62 28.57 -12.82
C LYS A 141 16.16 29.61 -13.79
N THR A 142 16.41 29.22 -15.04
CA THR A 142 16.88 30.13 -16.10
C THR A 142 15.80 31.10 -16.59
N LYS A 143 14.51 30.75 -16.53
CA LYS A 143 13.43 31.70 -16.89
C LYS A 143 13.19 32.78 -15.84
N ASN A 144 13.37 32.48 -14.55
CA ASN A 144 13.18 33.47 -13.48
C ASN A 144 14.35 34.46 -13.35
N GLU A 145 15.50 34.15 -13.93
CA GLU A 145 16.68 35.04 -13.93
C GLU A 145 16.69 36.01 -15.13
N VAL A 146 15.87 35.77 -16.16
CA VAL A 146 15.83 36.60 -17.39
C VAL A 146 14.71 37.65 -17.37
N GLY A 147 13.75 37.57 -16.45
CA GLY A 147 12.61 38.50 -16.36
C GLY A 147 12.72 39.59 -15.29
N LYS A 148 13.94 39.91 -14.83
CA LYS A 148 14.17 40.89 -13.76
C LYS A 148 14.91 42.16 -14.21
N ASP A 149 15.07 42.32 -15.52
CA ASP A 149 15.63 43.52 -16.14
C ASP A 149 14.64 44.02 -17.22
N ASP A 150 13.55 44.65 -16.77
CA ASP A 150 12.76 45.62 -17.56
C ASP A 150 12.20 46.69 -16.62
#